data_AF-A0A537M270-F1
#
_entry.id   AF-A0A537M270-F1
#
_cell.length_a   1.000
_cell.length_b   1.000
_cell.length_c   1.000
_cell.angle_alpha   90.00
_cell.angle_beta   90.00
_cell.angle_gamma   90.00
#
_symmetry.space_group_name_H-M   'P 1'
#
loop_
_entity.id
_entity.type
_entity.pdbx_description
1 polymer ?
#
loop_
_entity_poly.entity_id
_entity_poly.type
_entity_poly.pdbx_seq_one_letter_code
_entity_poly.pdbx_strand_id
1 'polypeptide(L)'
;MTDGLAGGFCPDDALGGAMKILGEDDVRGLAALEALIGDYPGDPRLHFLRGSVLAGSGRIQDAHEAMGQAVAIAPAFRIARFQLGFLQFTSGDAAGAAATWESLRDGSEEDALSTFAAGLEALAADRFDEAIDLIRLGMAQNRDNPPLNNDMAMLIEAVRAETGAPGGGGDDADEPMSLTQLALQQSAAKSTRH
;
A
#
# COMPACT_ATOMS: atom_id res chain seq x y z
N MET A 1 -3.31 -40.86 6.10
CA MET A 1 -4.12 -40.43 4.95
C MET A 1 -3.91 -38.93 4.82
N THR A 2 -2.87 -38.53 4.12
CA THR A 2 -2.51 -37.12 3.85
C THR A 2 -2.57 -36.98 2.35
N ASP A 3 -3.77 -36.78 1.83
CA ASP A 3 -4.02 -36.65 0.41
C ASP A 3 -4.95 -35.44 0.24
N GLY A 4 -4.44 -34.40 -0.42
CA GLY A 4 -5.24 -33.26 -0.90
C GLY A 4 -5.17 -31.95 -0.12
N LEU A 5 -4.03 -31.24 -0.11
CA LEU A 5 -4.01 -29.76 0.05
C LEU A 5 -3.01 -29.03 -0.86
N ALA A 6 -2.18 -29.73 -1.64
CA ALA A 6 -1.11 -29.11 -2.44
C ALA A 6 -1.56 -28.44 -3.76
N GLY A 7 -2.82 -27.98 -3.88
CA GLY A 7 -3.29 -27.36 -5.12
C GLY A 7 -4.51 -26.45 -5.01
N GLY A 8 -4.96 -26.13 -3.78
CA GLY A 8 -6.11 -25.26 -3.55
C GLY A 8 -5.69 -23.90 -3.00
N PHE A 9 -6.52 -22.88 -3.24
CA PHE A 9 -6.45 -21.65 -2.48
C PHE A 9 -7.00 -21.86 -1.07
N CYS A 10 -6.55 -21.01 -0.15
CA CYS A 10 -7.03 -21.00 1.22
C CYS A 10 -8.55 -20.80 1.25
N PRO A 11 -9.31 -21.62 1.99
CA PRO A 11 -10.74 -21.41 2.18
C PRO A 11 -11.05 -20.01 2.72
N ASP A 12 -12.13 -19.39 2.24
CA ASP A 12 -12.49 -18.01 2.61
C ASP A 12 -12.83 -17.85 4.09
N ASP A 13 -13.35 -18.91 4.73
CA ASP A 13 -13.63 -18.94 6.17
C ASP A 13 -12.34 -18.97 7.01
N ALA A 14 -11.35 -19.75 6.58
CA ALA A 14 -10.02 -19.78 7.20
C ALA A 14 -9.31 -18.42 7.04
N LEU A 15 -9.35 -17.85 5.84
CA LEU A 15 -8.82 -16.51 5.56
C LEU A 15 -9.53 -15.43 6.40
N GLY A 16 -10.86 -15.46 6.44
CA GLY A 16 -11.66 -14.54 7.24
C GLY A 16 -11.37 -14.64 8.74
N GLY A 17 -11.11 -15.86 9.23
CA GLY A 17 -10.66 -16.10 10.61
C GLY A 17 -9.33 -15.41 10.92
N ALA A 18 -8.33 -15.57 10.05
CA ALA A 18 -7.04 -14.90 10.21
C ALA A 18 -7.16 -13.37 10.14
N MET A 19 -7.95 -12.84 9.20
CA MET A 19 -8.20 -11.40 9.07
C MET A 19 -8.87 -10.80 10.31
N LYS A 20 -9.80 -11.54 10.93
CA LYS A 20 -10.41 -11.10 12.18
C LYS A 20 -9.37 -10.97 13.29
N ILE A 21 -8.49 -11.97 13.43
CA ILE A 21 -7.43 -11.93 14.45
C ILE A 21 -6.47 -10.77 14.15
N LEU A 22 -6.11 -10.53 12.89
CA LEU A 22 -5.29 -9.37 12.50
C LEU A 22 -5.93 -8.03 12.89
N GLY A 23 -7.25 -7.91 12.80
CA GLY A 23 -7.95 -6.70 13.25
C GLY A 23 -7.91 -6.47 14.77
N GLU A 24 -7.61 -7.51 15.55
CA GLU A 24 -7.57 -7.48 17.01
C GLU A 24 -6.14 -7.48 17.57
N ASP A 25 -5.23 -8.19 16.91
CA ASP A 25 -3.86 -8.45 17.37
C ASP A 25 -2.96 -8.89 16.19
N ASP A 26 -2.08 -7.99 15.75
CA ASP A 26 -1.19 -8.22 14.62
C ASP A 26 -0.25 -9.42 14.83
N VAL A 27 0.21 -9.68 16.06
CA VAL A 27 1.16 -10.77 16.35
C VAL A 27 0.46 -12.12 16.23
N ARG A 28 -0.72 -12.26 16.86
CA ARG A 28 -1.51 -13.48 16.76
C ARG A 28 -2.04 -13.69 15.35
N GLY A 29 -2.44 -12.62 14.68
CA GLY A 29 -2.95 -12.68 13.32
C GLY A 29 -1.87 -13.07 12.31
N LEU A 30 -0.66 -12.54 12.46
CA LEU A 30 0.48 -12.95 11.63
C LEU A 30 0.83 -14.43 11.87
N ALA A 31 0.82 -14.91 13.11
CA ALA A 31 1.06 -16.33 13.39
C ALA A 31 -0.01 -17.25 12.75
N ALA A 32 -1.28 -16.84 12.79
CA ALA A 32 -2.36 -17.55 12.12
C ALA A 32 -2.17 -17.55 10.58
N LEU A 33 -1.72 -16.43 10.03
CA LEU A 33 -1.47 -16.29 8.60
C LEU A 33 -0.29 -17.15 8.13
N GLU A 34 0.80 -17.23 8.90
CA GLU A 34 1.95 -18.08 8.60
C GLU A 34 1.57 -19.57 8.59
N ALA A 35 0.67 -20.00 9.49
CA ALA A 35 0.14 -21.36 9.45
C ALA A 35 -0.64 -21.64 8.15
N LEU A 36 -1.49 -20.70 7.71
CA LEU A 36 -2.21 -20.82 6.44
C LEU A 36 -1.27 -20.82 5.23
N ILE A 37 -0.18 -20.05 5.26
CA ILE A 37 0.83 -20.06 4.19
C ILE A 37 1.52 -21.42 4.11
N GLY A 38 1.75 -22.09 5.25
CA GLY A 38 2.27 -23.46 5.27
C GLY A 38 1.35 -24.47 4.58
N ASP A 39 0.04 -24.33 4.77
CA ASP A 39 -0.96 -25.23 4.18
C ASP A 39 -1.32 -24.86 2.72
N TYR A 40 -1.31 -23.57 2.40
CA TYR A 40 -1.73 -23.00 1.11
C TYR A 40 -0.68 -22.05 0.51
N PRO A 41 0.56 -22.51 0.24
CA PRO A 41 1.66 -21.64 -0.17
C PRO A 41 1.44 -20.94 -1.51
N GLY A 42 0.52 -21.46 -2.34
CA GLY A 42 0.16 -20.91 -3.64
C GLY A 42 -0.98 -19.90 -3.62
N ASP A 43 -1.52 -19.51 -2.46
CA ASP A 43 -2.56 -18.48 -2.39
C ASP A 43 -1.95 -17.07 -2.31
N PRO A 44 -2.07 -16.24 -3.36
CA PRO A 44 -1.46 -14.92 -3.39
C PRO A 44 -2.05 -13.97 -2.33
N ARG A 45 -3.29 -14.20 -1.87
CA ARG A 45 -3.96 -13.37 -0.87
C ARG A 45 -3.25 -13.45 0.48
N LEU A 46 -2.74 -14.63 0.84
CA LEU A 46 -2.03 -14.83 2.11
C LEU A 46 -0.71 -14.06 2.13
N HIS A 47 0.06 -14.14 1.05
CA HIS A 47 1.32 -13.40 0.90
C HIS A 47 1.10 -11.89 0.87
N PHE A 48 0.03 -11.43 0.21
CA PHE A 48 -0.38 -10.03 0.23
C PHE A 48 -0.67 -9.54 1.66
N LEU A 49 -1.53 -10.25 2.41
CA LEU A 49 -1.86 -9.89 3.78
C LEU A 49 -0.63 -9.90 4.69
N ARG A 50 0.27 -10.87 4.50
CA ARG A 50 1.52 -10.96 5.24
C ARG A 50 2.37 -9.73 4.99
N GLY A 51 2.51 -9.35 3.71
CA GLY A 51 3.20 -8.12 3.31
C GLY A 51 2.60 -6.87 3.95
N SER A 52 1.27 -6.74 3.95
CA SER A 52 0.59 -5.60 4.56
C SER A 52 0.85 -5.47 6.06
N VAL A 53 0.78 -6.58 6.81
CA VAL A 53 0.99 -6.60 8.27
C VAL A 53 2.45 -6.28 8.62
N LEU A 54 3.39 -6.86 7.86
CA LEU A 54 4.82 -6.61 8.02
C LEU A 54 5.17 -5.15 7.71
N ALA A 55 4.58 -4.56 6.67
CA ALA A 55 4.74 -3.15 6.33
C ALA A 55 4.22 -2.25 7.46
N GLY A 56 3.03 -2.54 7.98
CA GLY A 56 2.45 -1.81 9.13
C GLY A 56 3.31 -1.87 10.40
N SER A 57 4.07 -2.96 10.56
CA SER A 57 5.02 -3.17 11.67
C SER A 57 6.44 -2.62 11.41
N GLY A 58 6.66 -1.93 10.28
CA GLY A 58 7.97 -1.40 9.90
C GLY A 58 8.99 -2.43 9.42
N ARG A 59 8.59 -3.69 9.22
CA ARG A 59 9.44 -4.77 8.68
C ARG A 59 9.47 -4.70 7.16
N ILE A 60 10.01 -3.61 6.62
CA ILE A 60 9.90 -3.25 5.20
C ILE A 60 10.49 -4.31 4.26
N GLN A 61 11.64 -4.89 4.60
CA GLN A 61 12.28 -5.92 3.77
C GLN A 61 11.43 -7.20 3.68
N ASP A 62 10.95 -7.69 4.83
CA ASP A 62 10.08 -8.87 4.87
C ASP A 62 8.75 -8.62 4.15
N ALA A 63 8.25 -7.38 4.22
CA ALA A 63 7.04 -6.96 3.52
C ALA A 63 7.24 -6.96 2.00
N HIS A 64 8.37 -6.45 1.53
CA HIS A 64 8.74 -6.46 0.11
C HIS A 64 8.82 -7.88 -0.43
N GLU A 65 9.48 -8.79 0.30
CA GLU A 65 9.56 -10.20 -0.08
C GLU A 65 8.18 -10.86 -0.17
N ALA A 66 7.32 -10.66 0.85
CA ALA A 66 5.97 -11.22 0.86
C ALA A 66 5.11 -10.68 -0.30
N MET A 67 5.16 -9.37 -0.54
CA MET A 67 4.42 -8.75 -1.62
C MET A 67 4.95 -9.21 -3.00
N GLY A 68 6.26 -9.41 -3.11
CA GLY A 68 6.90 -10.03 -4.27
C GLY A 68 6.39 -11.45 -4.55
N GLN A 69 6.22 -12.28 -3.52
CA GLN A 69 5.62 -13.62 -3.67
C GLN A 69 4.17 -13.53 -4.17
N ALA A 70 3.36 -12.62 -3.62
CA ALA A 70 1.98 -12.42 -4.08
C ALA A 70 1.91 -12.06 -5.57
N VAL A 71 2.80 -11.17 -6.03
CA VAL A 71 2.92 -10.76 -7.44
C VAL A 71 3.44 -11.89 -8.33
N ALA A 72 4.39 -12.69 -7.85
CA ALA A 72 4.93 -13.83 -8.58
C ALA A 72 3.89 -14.94 -8.80
N ILE A 73 3.09 -15.23 -7.76
CA ILE A 73 2.01 -16.22 -7.81
C ILE A 73 0.86 -15.74 -8.70
N ALA A 74 0.47 -14.47 -8.56
CA ALA A 74 -0.61 -13.88 -9.34
C ALA A 74 -0.18 -12.56 -9.98
N PRO A 75 0.42 -12.62 -11.19
CA PRO A 75 0.82 -11.42 -11.93
C PRO A 75 -0.34 -10.51 -12.33
N ALA A 76 -1.60 -10.92 -12.20
CA ALA A 76 -2.77 -10.07 -12.40
C ALA A 76 -3.27 -9.40 -11.10
N PHE A 77 -2.63 -9.66 -9.95
CA PHE A 77 -3.06 -9.13 -8.65
C PHE A 77 -2.61 -7.67 -8.48
N ARG A 78 -3.33 -6.77 -9.15
CA ARG A 78 -2.97 -5.34 -9.31
C ARG A 78 -2.68 -4.64 -7.99
N ILE A 79 -3.48 -4.88 -6.95
CA ILE A 79 -3.25 -4.26 -5.64
C ILE A 79 -1.95 -4.71 -4.96
N ALA A 80 -1.58 -5.99 -5.07
CA ALA A 80 -0.31 -6.48 -4.54
C ALA A 80 0.88 -5.85 -5.28
N ARG A 81 0.79 -5.74 -6.61
CA ARG A 81 1.79 -5.05 -7.41
C ARG A 81 1.90 -3.57 -7.07
N PHE A 82 0.75 -2.90 -6.91
CA PHE A 82 0.74 -1.51 -6.48
C PHE A 82 1.48 -1.33 -5.15
N GLN A 83 1.15 -2.15 -4.15
CA GLN A 83 1.78 -2.10 -2.84
C GLN A 83 3.29 -2.46 -2.87
N LEU A 84 3.71 -3.39 -3.73
CA LEU A 84 5.13 -3.70 -3.92
C LEU A 84 5.90 -2.47 -4.43
N GLY A 85 5.39 -1.82 -5.48
CA GLY A 85 5.98 -0.58 -5.99
C GLY A 85 5.93 0.55 -4.96
N PHE A 86 4.87 0.62 -4.14
CA PHE A 86 4.77 1.62 -3.08
C PHE A 86 5.84 1.43 -1.99
N LEU A 87 6.12 0.18 -1.60
CA LEU A 87 7.22 -0.14 -0.69
C LEU A 87 8.58 0.24 -1.27
N GLN A 88 8.79 0.00 -2.57
CA GLN A 88 10.02 0.41 -3.26
C GLN A 88 10.16 1.94 -3.27
N PHE A 89 9.09 2.64 -3.66
CA PHE A 89 9.03 4.10 -3.73
C PHE A 89 9.34 4.75 -2.38
N THR A 90 8.65 4.31 -1.32
CA THR A 90 8.84 4.85 0.04
C THR A 90 10.19 4.47 0.65
N SER A 91 10.87 3.46 0.12
CA SER A 91 12.25 3.10 0.48
C SER A 91 13.30 3.85 -0.33
N GLY A 92 12.90 4.76 -1.23
CA GLY A 92 13.79 5.55 -2.09
C GLY A 92 14.15 4.89 -3.42
N ASP A 93 13.62 3.70 -3.73
CA ASP A 93 13.80 3.01 -5.00
C ASP A 93 12.69 3.39 -6.00
N ALA A 94 12.66 4.66 -6.40
CA ALA A 94 11.67 5.16 -7.34
C ALA A 94 11.78 4.49 -8.74
N ALA A 95 12.99 4.11 -9.16
CA ALA A 95 13.22 3.43 -10.43
C ALA A 95 12.65 2.00 -10.41
N GLY A 96 12.88 1.25 -9.32
CA GLY A 96 12.28 -0.07 -9.13
C GLY A 96 10.76 0.00 -9.01
N ALA A 97 10.23 1.02 -8.33
CA ALA A 97 8.78 1.25 -8.25
C ALA A 97 8.15 1.43 -9.63
N ALA A 98 8.72 2.31 -10.47
CA ALA A 98 8.24 2.55 -11.83
C ALA A 98 8.28 1.27 -12.69
N ALA A 99 9.37 0.49 -12.61
CA ALA A 99 9.47 -0.79 -13.30
C ALA A 99 8.41 -1.80 -12.82
N THR A 100 8.15 -1.85 -11.50
CA THR A 100 7.09 -2.70 -10.94
C THR A 100 5.71 -2.27 -11.42
N TRP A 101 5.43 -0.96 -11.48
CA TRP A 101 4.12 -0.42 -11.86
C TRP A 101 3.86 -0.37 -13.37
N GLU A 102 4.87 -0.56 -14.23
CA GLU A 102 4.71 -0.55 -15.69
C GLU A 102 3.51 -1.41 -16.15
N SER A 103 3.43 -2.65 -15.66
CA SER A 103 2.34 -3.58 -16.00
C SER A 103 0.94 -3.19 -15.47
N LEU A 104 0.83 -2.19 -14.57
CA LEU A 104 -0.48 -1.63 -14.23
C LEU A 104 -1.09 -0.88 -15.43
N ARG A 105 -0.27 -0.45 -16.40
CA ARG A 105 -0.67 0.36 -17.55
C ARG A 105 -1.02 -0.46 -18.80
N ASP A 106 -0.79 -1.78 -18.77
CA ASP A 106 -1.00 -2.69 -19.92
C ASP A 106 -2.48 -3.01 -20.23
N GLY A 107 -3.44 -2.36 -19.56
CA GLY A 107 -4.88 -2.58 -19.71
C GLY A 107 -5.60 -1.51 -20.53
N SER A 108 -6.84 -1.78 -20.95
CA SER A 108 -7.66 -0.88 -21.78
C SER A 108 -8.35 0.26 -21.02
N GLU A 109 -8.33 0.24 -19.68
CA GLU A 109 -8.98 1.25 -18.85
C GLU A 109 -7.98 1.75 -17.82
N GLU A 110 -7.69 3.04 -17.89
CA GLU A 110 -6.92 3.78 -16.90
C GLU A 110 -7.71 3.75 -15.58
N ASP A 111 -7.26 2.89 -14.66
CA ASP A 111 -7.89 2.69 -13.36
C ASP A 111 -7.15 3.45 -12.26
N ALA A 112 -7.82 3.59 -11.12
CA ALA A 112 -7.33 4.39 -10.01
C ALA A 112 -5.90 4.03 -9.54
N LEU A 113 -5.52 2.76 -9.57
CA LEU A 113 -4.19 2.32 -9.14
C LEU A 113 -3.11 2.72 -10.15
N SER A 114 -3.38 2.58 -11.45
CA SER A 114 -2.44 3.00 -12.49
C SER A 114 -2.23 4.52 -12.50
N THR A 115 -3.32 5.30 -12.36
CA THR A 115 -3.26 6.76 -12.28
C THR A 115 -2.55 7.22 -11.01
N PHE A 116 -2.82 6.57 -9.87
CA PHE A 116 -2.15 6.91 -8.63
C PHE A 116 -0.64 6.60 -8.68
N ALA A 117 -0.25 5.45 -9.24
CA ALA A 117 1.16 5.12 -9.49
C ALA A 117 1.85 6.19 -10.36
N ALA A 118 1.20 6.64 -11.44
CA ALA A 118 1.73 7.73 -12.27
C ALA A 118 1.91 9.04 -11.48
N GLY A 119 0.99 9.36 -10.56
CA GLY A 119 1.13 10.49 -9.64
C GLY A 119 2.33 10.37 -8.71
N LEU A 120 2.61 9.17 -8.19
CA LEU A 120 3.80 8.89 -7.39
C LEU A 120 5.10 8.98 -8.22
N GLU A 121 5.09 8.50 -9.46
CA GLU A 121 6.22 8.66 -10.39
C GLU A 121 6.49 10.13 -10.72
N ALA A 122 5.44 10.94 -10.92
CA ALA A 122 5.57 12.38 -11.09
C ALA A 122 6.16 13.05 -9.85
N LEU A 123 5.75 12.60 -8.65
CA LEU A 123 6.29 13.08 -7.38
C LEU A 123 7.79 12.78 -7.24
N ALA A 124 8.25 11.56 -7.56
CA ALA A 124 9.68 11.23 -7.56
C ALA A 124 10.52 12.02 -8.58
N ALA A 125 9.88 12.60 -9.59
CA ALA A 125 10.52 13.44 -10.59
C ALA A 125 10.42 14.94 -10.27
N ASP A 126 10.03 15.32 -9.05
CA ASP A 126 9.78 16.70 -8.60
C ASP A 126 8.75 17.47 -9.47
N ARG A 127 7.88 16.74 -10.18
CA ARG A 127 6.79 17.30 -10.99
C ARG A 127 5.54 17.43 -10.14
N PHE A 128 5.60 18.31 -9.15
CA PHE A 128 4.61 18.37 -8.07
C PHE A 128 3.18 18.72 -8.53
N ASP A 129 3.02 19.65 -9.48
CA ASP A 129 1.70 20.01 -10.00
C ASP A 129 1.05 18.83 -10.75
N GLU A 130 1.84 18.15 -11.60
CA GLU A 130 1.41 16.94 -12.31
C GLU A 130 1.06 15.81 -11.32
N ALA A 131 1.88 15.63 -10.27
CA ALA A 131 1.61 14.66 -9.22
C ALA A 131 0.27 14.92 -8.53
N ILE A 132 -0.01 16.16 -8.13
CA ILE A 132 -1.28 16.53 -7.48
C ILE A 132 -2.47 16.22 -8.40
N ASP A 133 -2.39 16.59 -9.67
CA ASP A 133 -3.49 16.39 -10.63
C ASP A 133 -3.75 14.89 -10.89
N LEU A 134 -2.69 14.09 -11.04
CA LEU A 134 -2.79 12.64 -11.20
C LEU A 134 -3.33 11.95 -9.95
N ILE A 135 -2.86 12.32 -8.75
CA ILE A 135 -3.36 11.74 -7.50
C ILE A 135 -4.85 12.09 -7.31
N ARG A 136 -5.28 13.31 -7.67
CA ARG A 136 -6.70 13.69 -7.66
C ARG A 136 -7.54 12.87 -8.63
N LEU A 137 -7.03 12.65 -9.84
CA LEU A 137 -7.73 11.83 -10.83
C LEU A 137 -7.87 10.38 -10.34
N GLY A 138 -6.79 9.79 -9.82
CA GLY A 138 -6.82 8.45 -9.22
C GLY A 138 -7.82 8.35 -8.07
N MET A 139 -7.86 9.35 -7.19
CA MET A 139 -8.84 9.46 -6.10
C MET A 139 -10.29 9.55 -6.61
N ALA A 140 -10.53 10.28 -7.71
CA ALA A 140 -11.85 10.38 -8.32
C ALA A 140 -12.28 9.06 -8.98
N GLN A 141 -11.35 8.32 -9.58
CA GLN A 141 -11.59 7.01 -10.19
C GLN A 141 -11.80 5.91 -9.14
N ASN A 142 -11.19 6.03 -7.98
CA ASN A 142 -11.22 4.99 -6.95
C ASN A 142 -12.59 4.90 -6.26
N ARG A 143 -13.40 3.92 -6.69
CA ARG A 143 -14.70 3.59 -6.10
C ARG A 143 -14.64 2.37 -5.19
N ASP A 144 -13.69 1.47 -5.43
CA ASP A 144 -13.66 0.14 -4.82
C ASP A 144 -12.89 0.10 -3.49
N ASN A 145 -11.97 1.05 -3.26
CA ASN A 145 -11.22 1.15 -2.01
C ASN A 145 -11.30 2.56 -1.40
N PRO A 146 -12.46 2.99 -0.86
CA PRO A 146 -12.62 4.32 -0.30
C PRO A 146 -11.57 4.74 0.74
N PRO A 147 -11.06 3.84 1.63
CA PRO A 147 -9.98 4.19 2.54
C PRO A 147 -8.72 4.74 1.86
N LEU A 148 -8.35 4.23 0.67
CA LEU A 148 -7.18 4.71 -0.08
C LEU A 148 -7.31 6.18 -0.51
N ASN A 149 -8.54 6.71 -0.63
CA ASN A 149 -8.75 8.12 -0.95
C ASN A 149 -8.27 9.05 0.17
N ASN A 150 -8.31 8.59 1.42
CA ASN A 150 -7.78 9.36 2.54
C ASN A 150 -6.25 9.48 2.45
N ASP A 151 -5.57 8.38 2.08
CA ASP A 151 -4.12 8.37 1.91
C ASP A 151 -3.70 9.27 0.74
N MET A 152 -4.43 9.21 -0.38
CA MET A 152 -4.23 10.10 -1.54
C MET A 152 -4.43 11.57 -1.16
N ALA A 153 -5.47 11.89 -0.39
CA ALA A 153 -5.73 13.26 0.07
C ALA A 153 -4.62 13.77 1.00
N MET A 154 -4.16 12.95 1.96
CA MET A 154 -3.04 13.31 2.83
C MET A 154 -1.75 13.57 2.04
N LEU A 155 -1.49 12.78 0.99
CA LEU A 155 -0.32 12.98 0.14
C LEU A 155 -0.39 14.29 -0.65
N ILE A 156 -1.57 14.67 -1.17
CA ILE A 156 -1.76 15.96 -1.86
C ILE A 156 -1.42 17.13 -0.94
N GLU A 157 -1.92 17.12 0.30
CA GLU A 157 -1.66 18.19 1.27
C GLU A 157 -0.19 18.24 1.66
N ALA A 158 0.45 17.08 1.85
CA ALA A 158 1.89 16.96 2.07
C ALA A 158 2.72 17.62 0.96
N VAL A 159 2.40 17.33 -0.31
CA VAL A 159 3.12 17.91 -1.46
C VAL A 159 2.92 19.43 -1.53
N ARG A 160 1.70 19.92 -1.27
CA ARG A 160 1.40 21.37 -1.27
C ARG A 160 2.17 22.13 -0.21
N ALA A 161 2.30 21.56 0.97
CA ALA A 161 3.06 22.15 2.07
C ALA A 161 4.55 22.28 1.73
N GLU A 162 5.13 21.27 1.09
CA GLU A 162 6.55 21.26 0.70
C GLU A 162 6.87 22.25 -0.42
N THR A 163 5.98 22.41 -1.40
CA THR A 163 6.24 23.28 -2.56
C THR A 163 5.93 24.75 -2.33
N GLY A 164 5.40 25.11 -1.16
CA GLY A 164 4.90 26.46 -0.89
C GLY A 164 3.80 26.90 -1.85
N ALA A 165 3.18 25.95 -2.57
CA ALA A 165 2.07 26.25 -3.46
C ALA A 165 0.93 26.79 -2.60
N PRO A 166 0.47 28.04 -2.82
CA PRO A 166 -0.55 28.61 -1.98
C PRO A 166 -1.83 27.78 -2.10
N GLY A 167 -2.12 27.00 -1.06
CA GLY A 167 -3.51 26.70 -0.71
C GLY A 167 -4.22 28.04 -0.64
N GLY A 168 -5.24 28.23 -1.48
CA GLY A 168 -5.84 29.53 -1.69
C GLY A 168 -6.23 30.22 -0.38
N GLY A 169 -5.56 31.34 -0.09
CA GLY A 169 -6.03 32.42 0.76
C GLY A 169 -5.92 32.20 2.27
N GLY A 170 -4.92 32.84 2.88
CA GLY A 170 -4.94 33.20 4.30
C GLY A 170 -3.54 33.31 4.89
N ASP A 171 -3.05 34.54 5.04
CA ASP A 171 -2.00 34.89 6.00
C ASP A 171 -2.31 34.24 7.36
N ASP A 172 -1.43 33.39 7.87
CA ASP A 172 -0.94 33.48 9.25
C ASP A 172 0.19 32.47 9.48
N ALA A 173 1.18 32.91 10.26
CA ALA A 173 2.43 32.23 10.53
C ALA A 173 2.22 30.98 11.42
N ASP A 174 2.62 29.82 10.90
CA ASP A 174 3.21 28.73 11.68
C ASP A 174 4.02 27.85 10.72
N GLU A 175 5.29 27.60 11.07
CA GLU A 175 6.21 26.81 10.26
C GLU A 175 5.68 25.38 10.11
N PRO A 176 5.35 24.89 8.90
CA PRO A 176 4.70 23.60 8.75
C PRO A 176 5.65 22.47 9.17
N MET A 177 5.15 21.53 9.98
CA MET A 177 5.94 20.36 10.40
C MET A 177 6.37 19.52 9.19
N SER A 178 7.64 19.13 9.16
CA SER A 178 8.19 18.22 8.15
C SER A 178 7.39 16.92 8.06
N LEU A 179 7.27 16.37 6.84
CA LEU A 179 6.63 15.09 6.53
C LEU A 179 7.15 13.94 7.41
N THR A 180 8.43 14.00 7.77
CA THR A 180 9.08 13.04 8.69
C THR A 180 8.45 13.08 10.08
N GLN A 181 8.12 14.27 10.57
CA GLN A 181 7.54 14.50 11.89
C GLN A 181 6.07 14.08 11.95
N LEU A 182 5.33 14.28 10.86
CA LEU A 182 3.95 13.84 10.73
C LEU A 182 3.86 12.30 10.73
N ALA A 183 4.75 11.63 10.00
CA ALA A 183 4.82 10.17 9.95
C ALA A 183 5.13 9.56 11.34
N LEU A 184 6.03 10.19 12.11
CA LEU A 184 6.39 9.76 13.46
C LEU A 184 5.22 9.89 14.46
N GLN A 185 4.43 10.96 14.40
CA GLN A 185 3.31 11.14 15.33
C GLN A 185 2.14 10.17 15.07
N GLN A 186 1.88 9.82 13.81
CA GLN A 186 0.84 8.84 13.49
C GLN A 186 1.19 7.43 13.99
N SER A 187 2.48 7.11 14.12
CA SER A 187 2.95 5.85 14.71
C SER A 187 2.69 5.79 16.22
N ALA A 188 2.83 6.91 16.92
CA ALA A 188 2.59 6.99 18.36
C ALA A 188 1.10 6.93 18.74
N ALA A 189 0.22 7.50 17.91
CA ALA A 189 -1.22 7.54 18.17
C ALA A 189 -1.93 6.17 18.06
N LYS A 190 -1.33 5.21 17.35
CA LYS A 190 -1.86 3.83 17.24
C LYS A 190 -1.56 2.96 18.47
N SER A 191 -0.66 3.38 19.36
CA SER A 191 -0.24 2.57 20.50
C SER A 191 -1.08 2.77 21.78
N THR A 192 -2.06 3.67 21.78
CA THR A 192 -2.75 4.12 23.03
C THR A 192 -4.24 3.81 23.12
N ARG A 193 -4.79 2.93 22.28
CA ARG A 193 -6.15 2.41 22.51
C ARG A 193 -6.07 1.00 23.10
N HIS A 194 -6.04 0.93 24.43
CA HIS A 194 -6.43 -0.25 25.22
C HIS A 194 -7.96 -0.31 25.32
#